data_AF-A0A1V6BGH3-F1
#
_entry.id   AF-A0A1V6BGH3-F1
#
_cell.length_a   1.000
_cell.length_b   1.000
_cell.length_c   1.000
_cell.angle_alpha   90.00
_cell.angle_beta   90.00
_cell.angle_gamma   90.00
#
_symmetry.space_group_name_H-M   'P 1'
#
loop_
_entity.id
_entity.type
_entity.pdbx_description
1 polymer ?
#
loop_
_entity_poly.entity_id
_entity_poly.type
_entity_poly.pdbx_seq_one_letter_code
_entity_poly.pdbx_strand_id
1 'polypeptide(L)'
;MTYLICFDDHRNFTDDIRKRFSDNTRYTVLSFITQSDFTEHFIREKENKSCKVAIIGVPDVLDNYDLVEKLTSEIKKSDPMAGIILLINGEKLELVKKAVRTNIDAYIPRNSNSILRIHNTVKRLISIHNISTFRKKRNLALYVLLSFILLSVLILVISFFKAPQYF
;
A
#
# COMPACT_ATOMS: atom_id res chain seq x y z
N MET A 1 11.95 0.53 -0.44
CA MET A 1 11.58 1.92 -0.12
C MET A 1 10.08 1.98 0.16
N THR A 2 9.62 2.80 1.10
CA THR A 2 8.19 3.06 1.31
C THR A 2 7.88 4.50 0.91
N TYR A 3 6.85 4.70 0.10
CA TYR A 3 6.40 6.02 -0.33
C TYR A 3 5.18 6.45 0.49
N LEU A 4 5.30 7.59 1.18
CA LEU A 4 4.22 8.25 1.88
C LEU A 4 3.78 9.44 1.03
N ILE A 5 2.59 9.36 0.45
CA ILE A 5 2.09 10.31 -0.54
C ILE A 5 0.97 11.10 0.11
N CYS A 6 1.24 12.36 0.45
CA CYS A 6 0.33 13.23 1.17
C CYS A 6 -0.45 14.12 0.19
N PHE A 7 -1.77 14.14 0.31
CA PHE A 7 -2.64 15.11 -0.35
C PHE A 7 -3.10 16.12 0.70
N ASP A 8 -2.56 17.34 0.64
CA ASP A 8 -2.70 18.37 1.66
C ASP A 8 -2.81 19.76 1.02
N ASP A 9 -4.02 20.32 1.03
CA ASP A 9 -4.32 21.62 0.42
C ASP A 9 -3.67 22.80 1.19
N HIS A 10 -3.39 22.61 2.49
CA HIS A 10 -2.88 23.69 3.36
C HIS A 10 -1.53 23.36 4.03
N ARG A 11 -0.85 22.28 3.63
CA ARG A 11 0.48 21.84 4.13
C ARG A 11 0.61 21.66 5.65
N ASN A 12 -0.49 21.63 6.40
CA ASN A 12 -0.44 21.66 7.86
C ASN A 12 0.03 20.34 8.47
N PHE A 13 -0.23 19.19 7.85
CA PHE A 13 0.12 17.88 8.43
C PHE A 13 1.31 17.22 7.75
N THR A 14 1.60 17.61 6.50
CA THR A 14 2.69 17.04 5.71
C THR A 14 4.06 17.23 6.37
N ASP A 15 4.33 18.41 6.92
CA ASP A 15 5.62 18.71 7.56
C ASP A 15 5.80 17.92 8.85
N ASP A 16 4.73 17.71 9.62
CA ASP A 16 4.76 16.88 10.82
C ASP A 16 5.00 15.40 10.50
N ILE A 17 4.41 14.91 9.40
CA ILE A 17 4.71 13.58 8.87
C ILE A 17 6.19 13.50 8.47
N ARG A 18 6.72 14.49 7.74
CA ARG A 18 8.13 14.51 7.33
C ARG A 18 9.07 14.49 8.52
N LYS A 19 8.78 15.26 9.58
CA LYS A 19 9.54 15.24 10.84
C LYS A 19 9.49 13.86 11.52
N ARG A 20 8.32 13.23 11.54
CA ARG A 20 8.13 11.91 12.17
C ARG A 20 8.79 10.77 11.38
N PHE A 21 8.82 10.89 10.06
CA PHE A 21 9.42 9.93 9.12
C PHE A 21 10.70 10.49 8.50
N SER A 22 11.62 10.98 9.34
CA SER A 22 12.87 11.62 8.92
C SER A 22 13.91 10.65 8.32
N ASP A 23 13.67 9.34 8.44
CA ASP A 23 14.57 8.33 7.90
C ASP A 23 14.39 8.16 6.39
N ASN A 24 15.11 8.99 5.65
CA ASN A 24 15.12 9.04 4.19
C ASN A 24 15.66 7.76 3.52
N THR A 25 16.27 6.84 4.28
CA THR A 25 16.74 5.56 3.72
C THR A 25 15.61 4.54 3.60
N ARG A 26 14.54 4.71 4.40
CA ARG A 26 13.38 3.81 4.44
C ARG A 26 12.11 4.43 3.89
N TYR A 27 11.95 5.74 4.04
CA TYR A 27 10.75 6.48 3.72
C TYR A 27 11.02 7.61 2.73
N THR A 28 10.09 7.80 1.79
CA THR A 28 10.05 8.96 0.91
C THR A 28 8.71 9.65 1.09
N VAL A 29 8.72 10.89 1.59
CA VAL A 29 7.50 11.67 1.82
C VAL A 29 7.30 12.65 0.67
N LEU A 30 6.23 12.43 -0.10
CA LEU A 30 5.80 13.29 -1.19
C LEU A 30 4.54 14.05 -0.78
N SER A 31 4.37 15.25 -1.31
CA SER A 31 3.25 16.12 -0.98
C SER A 31 2.68 16.76 -2.23
N PHE A 32 1.37 16.68 -2.37
CA PHE A 32 0.64 17.21 -3.50
C PHE A 32 -0.50 18.10 -2.99
N ILE A 33 -0.72 19.20 -3.70
CA ILE A 33 -1.77 20.18 -3.39
C ILE A 33 -2.96 19.92 -4.33
N THR A 34 -2.68 19.65 -5.60
CA THR A 34 -3.66 19.42 -6.65
C THR A 34 -3.99 17.93 -6.81
N GLN A 35 -5.26 17.64 -7.06
CA GLN A 35 -5.74 16.28 -7.25
C GLN A 35 -5.15 15.65 -8.52
N SER A 36 -5.01 16.44 -9.60
CA SER A 36 -4.42 16.01 -10.87
C SER A 36 -3.04 15.41 -10.67
N ASP A 37 -2.15 16.14 -10.01
CA ASP A 37 -0.74 15.77 -9.87
C ASP A 37 -0.60 14.55 -8.95
N PHE A 38 -1.47 14.49 -7.93
CA PHE A 38 -1.55 13.35 -7.04
C PHE A 38 -1.97 12.08 -7.78
N THR A 39 -3.04 12.11 -8.57
CA THR A 39 -3.49 10.94 -9.35
C THR A 39 -2.48 10.57 -10.43
N GLU A 40 -1.92 11.56 -11.14
CA GLU A 40 -0.92 11.32 -12.18
C GLU A 40 0.32 10.61 -11.62
N HIS A 41 0.76 10.99 -10.42
CA HIS A 41 1.86 10.32 -9.74
C HIS A 41 1.55 8.83 -9.49
N PHE A 42 0.32 8.50 -9.04
CA PHE A 42 -0.10 7.11 -8.85
C PHE A 42 -0.23 6.32 -10.17
N ILE A 43 -0.55 6.98 -11.27
CA ILE A 43 -0.61 6.37 -12.60
C ILE A 43 0.80 6.09 -13.11
N ARG A 44 1.71 7.07 -13.01
CA ARG A 44 3.10 6.95 -13.46
C ARG A 44 3.86 5.88 -12.68
N GLU A 45 3.67 5.82 -11.37
CA GLU A 45 4.35 4.86 -10.50
C GLU A 45 3.64 3.50 -10.39
N LYS A 46 2.67 3.19 -11.27
CA LYS A 46 1.88 1.96 -11.20
C LYS A 46 2.73 0.68 -11.21
N GLU A 47 3.81 0.67 -11.99
CA GLU A 47 4.70 -0.50 -12.12
C GLU A 47 5.62 -0.70 -10.90
N ASN A 48 5.79 0.35 -10.10
CA ASN A 48 6.64 0.32 -8.93
C ASN A 48 5.98 -0.50 -7.81
N LYS A 49 6.54 -1.69 -7.53
CA LYS A 49 6.07 -2.63 -6.50
C LYS A 49 6.43 -2.22 -5.07
N SER A 50 6.94 -1.01 -4.86
CA SER A 50 7.22 -0.48 -3.53
C SER A 50 5.94 -0.30 -2.71
N CYS A 51 6.07 -0.31 -1.39
CA CYS A 51 4.93 -0.02 -0.51
C CYS A 51 4.55 1.46 -0.63
N LYS A 52 3.31 1.74 -1.05
CA LYS A 52 2.77 3.10 -1.16
C LYS A 52 1.65 3.30 -0.15
N VAL A 53 1.68 4.42 0.57
CA VAL A 53 0.62 4.82 1.49
C VAL A 53 0.17 6.23 1.13
N ALA A 54 -1.09 6.35 0.69
CA ALA A 54 -1.78 7.60 0.46
C ALA A 54 -2.33 8.15 1.78
N ILE A 55 -2.03 9.41 2.08
CA ILE A 55 -2.54 10.12 3.25
C ILE A 55 -3.30 11.34 2.75
N ILE A 56 -4.61 11.33 2.87
CA ILE A 56 -5.50 12.32 2.25
C ILE A 56 -6.12 13.17 3.35
N GLY A 57 -5.84 14.48 3.33
CA GLY A 57 -6.55 15.45 4.14
C GLY A 57 -7.94 15.72 3.57
N VAL A 58 -8.99 15.25 4.25
CA VAL A 58 -10.37 15.54 3.84
C VAL A 58 -10.74 16.96 4.28
N PRO A 59 -11.05 17.88 3.36
CA PRO A 59 -11.53 19.23 3.70
C PRO A 59 -12.93 19.17 4.30
N ASP A 60 -13.29 20.21 5.05
CA ASP A 60 -14.54 20.26 5.84
C ASP A 60 -15.83 20.48 5.01
N VAL A 61 -15.71 20.71 3.70
CA VAL A 61 -16.83 21.03 2.81
C VAL A 61 -17.49 19.74 2.30
N LEU A 62 -18.81 19.64 2.42
CA LEU A 62 -19.62 18.45 2.10
C LEU A 62 -19.46 17.96 0.64
N ASP A 63 -19.30 18.88 -0.32
CA ASP A 63 -19.13 18.56 -1.75
C ASP A 63 -17.81 17.83 -2.05
N ASN A 64 -16.85 17.86 -1.13
CA ASN A 64 -15.57 17.22 -1.34
C ASN A 64 -15.56 15.72 -1.02
N TYR A 65 -16.65 15.15 -0.47
CA TYR A 65 -16.70 13.72 -0.20
C TYR A 65 -16.78 12.87 -1.47
N ASP A 66 -17.50 13.32 -2.49
CA ASP A 66 -17.56 12.66 -3.79
C ASP A 66 -16.20 12.72 -4.50
N LEU A 67 -15.46 13.82 -4.35
CA LEU A 67 -14.10 13.97 -4.85
C LEU A 67 -13.14 13.01 -4.14
N VAL A 68 -13.24 12.88 -2.81
CA VAL A 68 -12.45 11.92 -2.04
C VAL A 68 -12.78 10.49 -2.42
N GLU A 69 -14.06 10.16 -2.65
CA GLU A 69 -14.45 8.83 -3.13
C GLU A 69 -13.86 8.54 -4.51
N LYS A 70 -13.96 9.49 -5.45
CA LYS A 70 -13.38 9.36 -6.79
C LYS A 70 -11.85 9.19 -6.71
N LEU A 71 -11.18 10.00 -5.91
CA LEU A 71 -9.73 9.95 -5.70
C LEU A 71 -9.30 8.60 -5.12
N THR A 72 -9.95 8.14 -4.04
CA THR A 72 -9.61 6.85 -3.42
C THR A 72 -9.89 5.67 -4.35
N SER A 73 -10.94 5.74 -5.17
CA SER A 73 -11.26 4.76 -6.19
C SER A 73 -10.20 4.71 -7.29
N GLU A 74 -9.74 5.85 -7.79
CA GLU A 74 -8.65 5.96 -8.77
C GLU A 74 -7.34 5.37 -8.24
N ILE A 75 -6.97 5.67 -6.98
CA ILE A 75 -5.79 5.09 -6.33
C ILE A 75 -5.89 3.56 -6.29
N LYS A 76 -7.00 3.01 -5.80
CA LYS A 76 -7.18 1.54 -5.71
C LYS A 76 -7.23 0.86 -7.07
N LYS A 77 -7.75 1.54 -8.10
CA LYS A 77 -7.71 1.04 -9.49
C LYS A 77 -6.29 1.01 -10.04
N SER A 78 -5.45 2.00 -9.72
CA SER A 78 -4.05 2.01 -10.14
C SER A 78 -3.22 1.00 -9.36
N ASP A 79 -3.32 1.03 -8.03
CA ASP A 79 -2.56 0.19 -7.11
C ASP A 79 -3.48 -0.40 -6.03
N PRO A 80 -3.99 -1.63 -6.22
CA PRO A 80 -4.87 -2.28 -5.26
C PRO A 80 -4.23 -2.50 -3.88
N MET A 81 -2.88 -2.55 -3.82
CA MET A 81 -2.13 -2.77 -2.58
C MET A 81 -1.71 -1.48 -1.88
N ALA A 82 -1.97 -0.30 -2.48
CA ALA A 82 -1.71 0.97 -1.85
C ALA A 82 -2.58 1.13 -0.60
N GLY A 83 -1.97 1.49 0.52
CA GLY A 83 -2.68 1.79 1.75
C GLY A 83 -3.30 3.18 1.69
N ILE A 84 -4.55 3.34 2.11
CA ILE A 84 -5.25 4.64 2.11
C ILE A 84 -5.61 5.05 3.53
N ILE A 85 -5.14 6.23 3.92
CA ILE A 85 -5.44 6.86 5.22
C ILE A 85 -6.15 8.18 4.97
N LEU A 86 -7.34 8.34 5.55
CA LEU A 86 -8.08 9.61 5.51
C LEU A 86 -7.92 10.37 6.82
N LEU A 87 -7.58 11.65 6.72
CA LEU A 87 -7.52 12.60 7.84
C LEU A 87 -8.75 13.49 7.85
N ILE A 88 -9.64 13.27 8.81
CA ILE A 88 -10.99 13.83 8.82
C ILE A 88 -11.22 14.62 10.12
N ASN A 89 -12.06 15.65 10.09
CA ASN A 89 -12.50 16.29 11.32
C ASN A 89 -13.35 15.32 12.17
N GLY A 90 -13.12 15.26 13.48
CA GLY A 90 -13.72 14.25 14.37
C GLY A 90 -15.26 14.23 14.32
N GLU A 91 -15.88 15.40 14.20
CA GLU A 91 -17.35 15.55 14.14
C GLU A 91 -17.96 14.95 12.86
N LYS A 92 -17.20 14.93 11.76
CA LYS A 92 -17.66 14.48 10.44
C LYS A 92 -17.22 13.05 10.10
N LEU A 93 -16.54 12.38 11.02
CA LEU A 93 -16.02 11.03 10.82
C LEU A 93 -17.09 10.03 10.37
N GLU A 94 -18.26 10.04 11.02
CA GLU A 94 -19.35 9.12 10.72
C GLU A 94 -20.04 9.43 9.38
N LEU A 95 -20.07 10.69 8.96
CA LEU A 95 -20.59 11.10 7.66
C LEU A 95 -19.67 10.62 6.53
N VAL A 96 -18.35 10.81 6.68
CA VAL A 96 -17.37 10.39 5.68
C VAL A 96 -17.33 8.87 5.53
N LYS A 97 -17.42 8.12 6.63
CA LYS A 97 -17.50 6.64 6.57
C LYS A 97 -18.73 6.14 5.81
N LYS A 98 -19.85 6.88 5.85
CA LYS A 98 -21.08 6.52 5.12
C LYS A 98 -21.02 6.94 3.66
N ALA A 99 -20.39 8.08 3.38
CA ALA A 99 -20.26 8.61 2.03
C ALA A 99 -19.24 7.82 1.20
N VAL A 100 -18.06 7.53 1.75
CA VAL A 100 -16.99 6.87 1.00
C VAL A 100 -17.14 5.36 1.10
N ARG A 101 -17.61 4.71 0.03
CA ARG A 101 -17.82 3.25 -0.01
C ARG A 101 -16.55 2.48 -0.38
N THR A 102 -15.49 3.19 -0.76
CA THR A 102 -14.21 2.58 -1.15
C THR A 102 -13.50 1.98 0.06
N ASN A 103 -12.79 0.86 -0.15
CA ASN A 103 -12.09 0.13 0.91
C ASN A 103 -10.88 0.94 1.44
N ILE A 104 -11.15 1.77 2.46
CA ILE A 104 -10.17 2.62 3.14
C ILE A 104 -9.56 1.87 4.31
N ASP A 105 -8.23 1.89 4.40
CA ASP A 105 -7.49 1.15 5.42
C ASP A 105 -7.58 1.80 6.81
N ALA A 106 -7.66 3.13 6.88
CA ALA A 106 -7.85 3.83 8.15
C ALA A 106 -8.52 5.21 8.01
N TYR A 107 -9.39 5.51 8.96
CA TYR A 107 -9.97 6.84 9.16
C TYR A 107 -9.37 7.43 10.45
N ILE A 108 -8.67 8.56 10.36
CA ILE A 108 -7.97 9.18 11.49
C ILE A 108 -8.56 10.58 11.74
N PRO A 109 -9.07 10.86 12.96
CA PRO A 109 -9.52 12.19 13.30
C PRO A 109 -8.33 13.17 13.41
N ARG A 110 -8.50 14.39 12.89
CA ARG A 110 -7.54 15.50 13.04
C ARG A 110 -7.53 15.96 14.50
N ASN A 111 -6.56 15.50 15.27
CA ASN A 111 -6.29 15.93 16.64
C ASN A 111 -4.77 15.87 16.90
N SER A 112 -4.33 16.26 18.10
CA SER A 112 -2.91 16.25 18.49
C SER A 112 -2.25 14.87 18.40
N ASN A 113 -3.04 13.79 18.49
CA ASN A 113 -2.58 12.40 18.39
C ASN A 113 -2.65 11.82 16.97
N SER A 114 -3.10 12.60 15.98
CA SER A 114 -3.28 12.15 14.60
C SER A 114 -1.99 11.62 13.99
N ILE A 115 -0.87 12.34 14.17
CA ILE A 115 0.46 11.95 13.66
C ILE A 115 0.92 10.61 14.25
N LEU A 116 0.70 10.39 15.55
CA LEU A 116 1.05 9.11 16.18
C LEU A 116 0.19 7.96 15.63
N ARG A 117 -1.10 8.21 15.41
CA ARG A 117 -2.02 7.23 14.80
C ARG A 117 -1.62 6.93 13.36
N ILE A 118 -1.29 7.93 12.57
CA ILE A 118 -0.77 7.76 11.20
C ILE A 118 0.48 6.89 11.25
N HIS A 119 1.42 7.18 12.14
CA HIS A 119 2.67 6.42 12.28
C HIS A 119 2.42 4.93 12.54
N ASN A 120 1.54 4.63 13.49
CA ASN A 120 1.20 3.25 13.83
C ASN A 120 0.47 2.54 12.69
N THR A 121 -0.45 3.24 12.02
CA THR A 121 -1.17 2.71 10.84
C THR A 121 -0.23 2.45 9.67
N VAL A 122 0.68 3.38 9.37
CA VAL A 122 1.70 3.22 8.32
C VAL A 122 2.58 2.00 8.62
N LYS A 123 3.06 1.85 9.86
CA LYS A 123 3.82 0.65 10.26
C LYS A 123 3.03 -0.64 10.07
N ARG A 124 1.74 -0.64 10.43
CA ARG A 124 0.85 -1.79 10.19
C ARG A 124 0.71 -2.09 8.70
N LEU A 125 0.51 -1.08 7.85
CA LEU A 125 0.37 -1.23 6.40
C LEU A 125 1.65 -1.78 5.75
N ILE A 126 2.80 -1.26 6.15
CA ILE A 126 4.12 -1.75 5.69
C ILE A 126 4.28 -3.23 6.08
N SER A 127 3.92 -3.59 7.33
CA SER A 127 3.99 -4.97 7.80
C SER A 127 3.11 -5.89 6.95
N ILE A 128 1.85 -5.50 6.69
CA ILE A 128 0.92 -6.26 5.83
C ILE A 128 1.49 -6.43 4.42
N HIS A 129 2.02 -5.35 3.83
CA HIS A 129 2.61 -5.37 2.50
C HIS A 129 3.82 -6.31 2.43
N ASN A 130 4.71 -6.23 3.42
CA ASN A 130 5.88 -7.10 3.52
C ASN A 130 5.46 -8.57 3.67
N ILE A 131 4.53 -8.87 4.58
CA ILE A 131 4.02 -10.24 4.78
C ILE A 131 3.44 -10.79 3.48
N SER A 132 2.66 -10.00 2.75
CA SER A 132 2.11 -10.41 1.45
C SER A 132 3.22 -10.72 0.43
N THR A 133 4.23 -9.86 0.36
CA THR A 133 5.40 -10.05 -0.50
C THR A 133 6.19 -11.30 -0.12
N PHE A 134 6.44 -11.53 1.17
CA PHE A 134 7.11 -12.73 1.67
C PHE A 134 6.33 -14.00 1.36
N ARG A 135 4.99 -13.99 1.52
CA ARG A 135 4.14 -15.14 1.17
C ARG A 135 4.22 -15.48 -0.32
N LYS A 136 4.21 -14.47 -1.20
CA LYS A 136 4.38 -14.68 -2.65
C LYS A 136 5.72 -15.32 -2.99
N LYS A 137 6.82 -14.80 -2.42
CA LYS A 137 8.17 -15.36 -2.61
C LYS A 137 8.29 -16.78 -2.07
N ARG A 138 7.73 -17.04 -0.89
CA ARG A 138 7.72 -18.38 -0.28
C ARG A 138 6.96 -19.39 -1.15
N ASN A 139 5.78 -19.03 -1.64
CA ASN A 139 5.01 -19.92 -2.50
C ASN A 139 5.74 -20.20 -3.82
N LEU A 140 6.38 -19.19 -4.43
CA LEU A 140 7.21 -19.39 -5.62
C LEU A 140 8.38 -20.36 -5.35
N ALA A 141 9.09 -20.19 -4.23
CA ALA A 141 10.18 -21.08 -3.85
C ALA A 141 9.69 -22.53 -3.65
N LEU A 142 8.52 -22.72 -3.04
CA LEU A 142 7.90 -24.04 -2.90
C LEU A 142 7.55 -24.65 -4.26
N TYR A 143 6.98 -23.89 -5.19
CA TYR A 143 6.69 -24.39 -6.54
C TYR A 143 7.95 -24.83 -7.29
N VAL A 144 9.03 -24.05 -7.20
CA VAL A 144 10.32 -24.39 -7.84
C VAL A 144 10.89 -25.68 -7.24
N LEU A 145 10.88 -25.81 -5.90
CA LEU A 145 11.35 -27.02 -5.23
C LEU A 145 10.55 -28.26 -5.66
N LEU A 146 9.21 -28.13 -5.70
CA LEU A 146 8.33 -29.23 -6.04
C LEU A 146 8.50 -29.66 -7.51
N SER A 147 8.71 -28.71 -8.41
CA SER A 147 9.07 -28.98 -9.81
C SER A 147 10.42 -29.70 -9.93
N PHE A 148 11.43 -29.30 -9.16
CA PHE A 148 12.74 -29.96 -9.16
C PHE A 148 12.69 -31.40 -8.65
N ILE A 149 11.93 -31.66 -7.58
CA ILE A 149 11.72 -33.01 -7.04
C ILE A 149 11.02 -33.88 -8.10
N LEU A 150 9.96 -33.37 -8.72
CA LEU A 150 9.22 -34.10 -9.75
C LEU A 150 10.12 -34.47 -10.95
N LEU A 151 10.94 -33.51 -11.41
CA LEU A 151 11.91 -33.75 -12.48
C LEU A 151 12.95 -34.81 -12.09
N SER A 152 13.46 -34.75 -10.87
CA SER A 152 14.46 -35.71 -10.37
C SER A 152 13.90 -37.13 -10.31
N VAL A 153 12.67 -37.29 -9.82
CA VAL A 153 11.96 -38.58 -9.81
C VAL A 153 11.76 -39.09 -11.25
N LEU A 154 11.37 -38.21 -12.17
CA LEU A 154 11.13 -38.60 -13.57
C LEU A 154 12.41 -39.08 -14.26
N ILE A 155 13.56 -38.44 -13.99
CA ILE A 155 14.88 -38.88 -14.48
C ILE A 155 15.27 -40.23 -13.88
N LEU A 156 15.03 -40.45 -12.58
CA LEU A 156 15.31 -41.74 -11.93
C LEU A 156 14.48 -42.87 -12.55
N VAL A 157 13.17 -42.64 -12.77
CA VAL A 157 12.29 -43.62 -13.41
C VAL A 157 12.78 -43.95 -14.83
N ILE A 158 13.11 -42.93 -15.65
CA ILE A 158 13.64 -43.17 -17.00
C ILE A 158 14.95 -43.96 -16.95
N SER A 159 15.85 -43.62 -16.01
CA SER A 159 17.15 -44.29 -15.86
C SER A 159 16.99 -45.75 -15.44
N PHE A 160 16.03 -46.03 -14.54
CA PHE A 160 15.69 -47.39 -14.13
C PHE A 160 15.25 -48.26 -15.33
N PHE A 161 14.40 -47.74 -16.21
CA PHE A 161 13.95 -48.48 -17.39
C PHE A 161 15.01 -48.60 -18.49
N LYS A 162 15.81 -47.55 -18.75
CA LYS A 162 16.79 -47.55 -19.85
C LYS A 162 18.12 -48.19 -19.50
N ALA A 163 18.50 -48.21 -18.23
CA ALA A 163 19.81 -48.68 -17.80
C ALA A 163 19.70 -49.49 -16.49
N PRO A 164 18.98 -50.64 -16.50
CA PRO A 164 18.77 -51.46 -15.30
C PRO A 164 20.04 -52.11 -14.74
N GLN A 165 21.20 -51.85 -15.35
CA GLN A 165 22.50 -52.41 -14.98
C GLN A 165 23.27 -51.51 -14.00
N TYR A 166 22.86 -50.24 -13.86
CA TYR A 166 23.44 -49.26 -12.93
C TYR A 166 22.60 -49.06 -11.66
N PHE A 167 21.46 -49.75 -11.57
CA PHE A 167 20.54 -49.79 -10.43
C PHE A 167 20.49 -51.21 -9.89
#